data_AF-A0AAD7CHC2-F1
#
_entry.id   AF-A0AAD7CHC2-F1
#
_cell.length_a   1.000
_cell.length_b   1.000
_cell.length_c   1.000
_cell.angle_alpha   90.00
_cell.angle_beta   90.00
_cell.angle_gamma   90.00
#
_symmetry.space_group_name_H-M   'P 1'
#
loop_
_entity.id
_entity.type
_entity.pdbx_description
1 polymer ?
#
loop_
_entity_poly.entity_id
_entity_poly.type
_entity_poly.pdbx_seq_one_letter_code
_entity_poly.pdbx_strand_id
1 'polypeptide(L)'
;MEPGSRHDTLDDHWSHWNWQKLVGLGMLLKKRLLNAIPERNYQKEAFQTFTEHQLENVPAWKAMVKAFECDATQPNPYELPKSGLTEHDVRRQFANEEAAEEQKGILHIHNVSPSAFILAGLDLEEQQRRIKVTVQMHKNDTSKSSADITKKRTKLSRYTACFCKIQAIYMPGACVAGAR
;
A
#
# COMPACT_ATOMS: atom_id res chain seq x y z
N MET A 1 -15.36 -32.46 36.12
CA MET A 1 -15.11 -31.57 34.96
C MET A 1 -15.19 -32.44 33.73
N GLU A 2 -16.38 -32.57 33.11
CA GLU A 2 -16.53 -33.41 31.93
C GLU A 2 -15.90 -32.73 30.69
N PRO A 3 -15.22 -33.47 29.80
CA PRO A 3 -14.48 -32.92 28.66
C PRO A 3 -15.32 -32.06 27.68
N GLY A 4 -16.65 -32.22 27.67
CA GLY A 4 -17.57 -31.47 26.79
C GLY A 4 -17.94 -30.06 27.27
N SER A 5 -17.82 -29.77 28.57
CA SER A 5 -18.35 -28.53 29.17
C SER A 5 -17.73 -27.24 28.61
N ARG A 6 -16.47 -27.28 28.16
CA ARG A 6 -15.83 -26.15 27.48
C ARG A 6 -16.36 -25.91 26.07
N HIS A 7 -16.74 -26.98 25.37
CA HIS A 7 -17.28 -26.87 24.02
C HIS A 7 -18.70 -26.32 24.06
N ASP A 8 -19.53 -26.86 24.96
CA ASP A 8 -20.91 -26.43 25.14
C ASP A 8 -21.00 -24.95 25.55
N THR A 9 -20.14 -24.50 26.48
CA THR A 9 -20.09 -23.09 26.89
C THR A 9 -19.69 -22.14 25.75
N LEU A 10 -18.76 -22.55 24.88
CA LEU A 10 -18.40 -21.75 23.71
C LEU A 10 -19.52 -21.71 22.69
N ASP A 11 -20.19 -22.83 22.45
CA ASP A 11 -21.30 -22.92 21.50
C ASP A 11 -22.51 -22.09 21.95
N ASP A 12 -22.85 -22.12 23.24
CA ASP A 12 -23.90 -21.28 23.83
C ASP A 12 -23.59 -19.79 23.64
N HIS A 13 -22.34 -19.37 23.90
CA HIS A 13 -21.92 -17.99 23.72
C HIS A 13 -21.98 -17.55 22.24
N TRP A 14 -21.54 -18.39 21.31
CA TRP A 14 -21.60 -18.08 19.88
C TRP A 14 -23.04 -18.07 19.36
N SER A 15 -23.86 -19.02 19.77
CA SER A 15 -25.29 -19.10 19.45
C SER A 15 -26.05 -17.88 19.96
N HIS A 16 -25.81 -17.47 21.21
CA HIS A 16 -26.38 -16.24 21.76
C HIS A 16 -25.96 -15.00 20.96
N TRP A 17 -24.67 -14.89 20.61
CA TRP A 17 -24.18 -13.74 19.85
C TRP A 17 -24.75 -13.70 18.43
N ASN A 18 -24.90 -14.85 17.78
CA ASN A 18 -25.53 -14.96 16.46
C ASN A 18 -27.01 -14.58 16.52
N TRP A 19 -27.74 -15.04 17.54
CA TRP A 19 -29.13 -14.66 17.76
C TRP A 19 -29.28 -13.15 17.99
N GLN A 20 -28.41 -12.54 18.81
CA GLN A 20 -28.40 -11.09 19.01
C GLN A 20 -28.12 -10.32 17.71
N LYS A 21 -27.19 -10.79 16.87
CA LYS A 21 -26.93 -10.20 15.55
C LYS A 21 -28.16 -10.28 14.65
N LEU A 22 -28.85 -11.43 14.65
CA LEU A 22 -30.04 -11.66 13.82
C LEU A 22 -31.19 -10.76 14.26
N VAL A 23 -31.48 -10.69 15.57
CA VAL A 23 -32.53 -9.81 16.12
C VAL A 23 -32.18 -8.33 15.92
N GLY A 24 -30.90 -7.96 16.08
CA GLY A 24 -30.42 -6.60 15.86
C GLY A 24 -30.32 -6.18 14.38
N LEU A 25 -30.39 -7.12 13.44
CA LEU A 25 -30.15 -6.88 12.02
C LEU A 25 -31.13 -5.87 11.44
N GLY A 26 -32.42 -5.93 11.80
CA GLY A 26 -33.43 -5.00 11.30
C GLY A 26 -33.14 -3.54 11.68
N MET A 27 -32.78 -3.29 12.94
CA MET A 27 -32.40 -1.95 13.41
C MET A 27 -31.10 -1.47 12.76
N LEU A 28 -30.12 -2.35 12.61
CA LEU A 28 -28.86 -2.06 11.93
C LEU A 28 -29.10 -1.68 10.46
N LEU A 29 -29.89 -2.45 9.72
CA LEU A 29 -30.23 -2.19 8.33
C LEU A 29 -31.02 -0.89 8.18
N LYS A 30 -31.98 -0.61 9.07
CA LYS A 30 -32.70 0.67 9.09
C LYS A 30 -31.72 1.85 9.26
N LYS A 31 -30.81 1.77 10.23
CA LYS A 31 -29.80 2.82 10.45
C LYS A 31 -28.89 2.99 9.23
N ARG A 32 -28.42 1.90 8.64
CA ARG A 32 -27.60 1.93 7.42
C ARG A 32 -28.34 2.51 6.24
N LEU A 33 -29.62 2.19 6.05
CA LEU A 33 -30.45 2.75 5.00
C LEU A 33 -30.63 4.25 5.17
N LEU A 34 -30.93 4.71 6.39
CA LEU A 34 -31.08 6.14 6.69
C LEU A 34 -29.79 6.93 6.42
N ASN A 35 -28.61 6.32 6.63
CA ASN A 35 -27.33 6.93 6.28
C ASN A 35 -27.03 6.82 4.78
N ALA A 36 -27.42 5.72 4.12
CA ALA A 36 -27.14 5.50 2.70
C ALA A 36 -27.94 6.44 1.79
N ILE A 37 -29.14 6.88 2.22
CA ILE A 37 -29.98 7.81 1.44
C ILE A 37 -29.28 9.16 1.19
N PRO A 38 -28.82 9.92 2.21
CA PRO A 38 -28.14 11.18 1.98
C PRO A 38 -26.81 11.00 1.23
N GLU A 39 -26.03 9.95 1.56
CA GLU A 39 -24.78 9.63 0.86
C GLU A 39 -25.00 9.33 -0.62
N ARG A 40 -26.05 8.57 -0.97
CA ARG A 40 -26.44 8.32 -2.36
C ARG A 40 -26.78 9.61 -3.08
N ASN A 41 -27.53 10.50 -2.44
CA ASN A 41 -27.91 11.78 -3.06
C ASN A 41 -26.68 12.64 -3.32
N TYR A 42 -25.80 12.77 -2.33
CA TYR A 42 -24.53 13.48 -2.48
C TYR A 42 -23.65 12.91 -3.60
N GLN A 43 -23.48 11.59 -3.65
CA GLN A 43 -22.72 10.92 -4.71
C GLN A 43 -23.36 11.10 -6.09
N LYS A 44 -24.69 11.07 -6.16
CA LYS A 44 -25.43 11.27 -7.41
C LYS A 44 -25.26 12.70 -7.93
N GLU A 45 -25.35 13.70 -7.07
CA GLU A 45 -25.12 15.10 -7.42
C GLU A 45 -23.67 15.30 -7.90
N ALA A 46 -22.68 14.82 -7.14
CA ALA A 46 -21.28 14.88 -7.54
C ALA A 46 -21.01 14.20 -8.90
N PHE A 47 -21.65 13.05 -9.14
CA PHE A 47 -21.55 12.34 -10.42
C PHE A 47 -22.19 13.12 -11.57
N GLN A 48 -23.33 13.77 -11.34
CA GLN A 48 -23.99 14.62 -12.34
C GLN A 48 -23.11 15.81 -12.71
N THR A 49 -22.60 16.56 -11.73
CA THR A 49 -21.67 17.68 -11.97
C THR A 49 -20.44 17.21 -12.74
N PHE A 50 -19.84 16.08 -12.36
CA PHE A 50 -18.69 15.53 -13.08
C PHE A 50 -19.03 15.17 -14.54
N THR A 51 -20.21 14.58 -14.78
CA THR A 51 -20.67 14.20 -16.12
C THR A 51 -20.90 15.41 -17.01
N GLU A 52 -21.46 16.49 -16.46
CA GLU A 52 -21.68 17.76 -17.17
C GLU A 52 -20.37 18.42 -17.64
N HIS A 53 -19.30 18.27 -16.86
CA HIS A 53 -17.98 18.78 -17.24
C HIS A 53 -17.22 17.88 -18.23
N GLN A 54 -17.71 16.68 -18.54
CA GLN A 54 -17.03 15.66 -19.35
C GLN A 54 -17.86 15.16 -20.54
N LEU A 55 -18.78 15.98 -21.05
CA LEU A 55 -19.76 15.60 -22.09
C LEU A 55 -19.13 14.97 -23.34
N GLU A 56 -17.92 15.38 -23.73
CA GLU A 56 -17.20 14.83 -24.88
C GLU A 56 -16.75 13.38 -24.66
N ASN A 57 -16.29 13.04 -23.45
CA ASN A 57 -15.69 11.74 -23.13
C ASN A 57 -16.68 10.71 -22.59
N VAL A 58 -17.74 11.18 -21.91
CA VAL A 58 -18.80 10.34 -21.33
C VAL A 58 -19.41 9.31 -22.30
N PRO A 59 -19.76 9.63 -23.56
CA PRO A 59 -20.33 8.62 -24.46
C PRO A 59 -19.33 7.50 -24.79
N ALA A 60 -18.06 7.84 -24.98
CA ALA A 60 -17.01 6.86 -25.24
C ALA A 60 -16.79 5.94 -24.04
N TRP A 61 -16.68 6.49 -22.83
CA TRP A 61 -16.52 5.69 -21.61
C TRP A 61 -17.71 4.77 -21.34
N LYS A 62 -18.95 5.27 -21.51
CA LYS A 62 -20.15 4.44 -21.37
C LYS A 62 -20.19 3.30 -22.39
N ALA A 63 -19.72 3.52 -23.61
CA ALA A 63 -19.63 2.47 -24.62
C ALA A 63 -18.58 1.42 -24.24
N MET A 64 -17.41 1.82 -23.76
CA MET A 64 -16.36 0.90 -23.29
C MET A 64 -16.83 0.03 -22.12
N VAL A 65 -17.48 0.63 -21.12
CA VAL A 65 -18.02 -0.11 -19.96
C VAL A 65 -19.07 -1.12 -20.39
N LYS A 66 -20.03 -0.71 -21.24
CA LYS A 66 -21.06 -1.64 -21.75
C LYS A 66 -20.47 -2.77 -22.58
N ALA A 67 -19.47 -2.50 -23.41
CA ALA A 67 -18.80 -3.52 -24.21
C ALA A 67 -18.13 -4.57 -23.30
N PHE A 68 -17.47 -4.12 -22.23
CA PHE A 68 -16.84 -4.99 -21.25
C PHE A 68 -17.83 -5.75 -20.36
N GLU A 69 -18.94 -5.12 -19.94
CA GLU A 69 -19.99 -5.79 -19.15
C GLU A 69 -20.71 -6.89 -19.95
N CYS A 70 -20.87 -6.70 -21.27
CA CYS A 70 -21.43 -7.71 -22.17
C CYS A 70 -20.44 -8.84 -22.48
N ASP A 71 -19.15 -8.54 -22.58
CA ASP A 71 -18.11 -9.49 -22.95
C ASP A 71 -16.79 -9.19 -22.21
N ALA A 72 -16.46 -10.04 -21.24
CA ALA A 72 -15.27 -9.92 -20.41
C ALA A 72 -13.95 -10.15 -21.17
N THR A 73 -14.00 -10.51 -22.46
CA THR A 73 -12.79 -10.62 -23.33
C THR A 73 -12.36 -9.28 -23.93
N GLN A 74 -13.23 -8.27 -23.88
CA GLN A 74 -12.94 -6.91 -24.34
C GLN A 74 -11.92 -6.20 -23.41
N PRO A 75 -11.21 -5.17 -23.89
CA PRO A 75 -10.25 -4.43 -23.06
C PRO A 75 -10.94 -3.85 -21.83
N ASN A 76 -10.41 -4.17 -20.66
CA ASN A 76 -10.95 -3.75 -19.39
C ASN A 76 -10.78 -2.22 -19.21
N PRO A 77 -11.86 -1.42 -19.18
CA PRO A 77 -11.77 0.03 -19.06
C PRO A 77 -11.25 0.50 -17.69
N TYR A 78 -11.22 -0.39 -16.69
CA TYR A 78 -10.73 -0.10 -15.35
C TYR A 78 -9.25 -0.49 -15.16
N GLU A 79 -8.67 -1.23 -16.10
CA GLU A 79 -7.24 -1.49 -16.07
C GLU A 79 -6.48 -0.23 -16.45
N LEU A 80 -5.54 0.15 -15.59
CA LEU A 80 -4.61 1.20 -15.93
C LEU A 80 -3.82 0.75 -17.16
N PRO A 81 -3.65 1.61 -18.18
CA PRO A 81 -2.75 1.29 -19.28
C PRO A 81 -1.38 0.94 -18.68
N LYS A 82 -0.72 -0.09 -19.21
CA LYS A 82 0.62 -0.49 -18.76
C LYS A 82 1.57 0.70 -18.96
N SER A 83 1.73 1.48 -17.91
CA SER A 83 2.53 2.70 -17.87
C SER A 83 3.99 2.29 -17.83
N GLY A 84 4.60 2.17 -19.01
CA GLY A 84 6.05 1.97 -19.16
C GLY A 84 6.60 0.72 -18.43
N LEU A 85 7.89 0.77 -18.10
CA LEU A 85 8.51 -0.25 -17.28
C LEU A 85 8.01 -0.15 -15.84
N THR A 86 7.54 -1.27 -15.30
CA THR A 86 7.27 -1.35 -13.86
C THR A 86 8.60 -1.33 -13.10
N GLU A 87 8.56 -0.92 -11.83
CA GLU A 87 9.75 -0.99 -10.96
C GLU A 87 10.34 -2.41 -10.91
N HIS A 88 9.49 -3.43 -10.94
CA HIS A 88 9.92 -4.83 -10.99
C HIS A 88 10.62 -5.20 -12.31
N ASP A 89 10.18 -4.65 -13.44
CA ASP A 89 10.83 -4.86 -14.72
C ASP A 89 12.21 -4.19 -14.75
N VAL A 90 12.34 -2.98 -14.18
CA VAL A 90 13.63 -2.29 -14.03
C VAL A 90 14.57 -3.08 -13.11
N ARG A 91 14.08 -3.57 -11.96
CA ARG A 91 14.85 -4.42 -11.05
C ARG A 91 15.33 -5.71 -11.73
N ARG A 92 14.50 -6.30 -12.60
CA ARG A 92 14.88 -7.48 -13.40
C ARG A 92 15.97 -7.16 -14.41
N GLN A 93 15.90 -5.99 -15.06
CA GLN A 93 16.94 -5.56 -15.99
C GLN A 93 18.29 -5.42 -15.28
N PHE A 94 18.33 -4.75 -14.13
CA PHE A 94 19.57 -4.64 -13.34
C PHE A 94 20.12 -6.00 -12.89
N ALA A 95 19.26 -6.92 -12.43
CA ALA A 95 19.69 -8.26 -12.03
C ALA A 95 20.28 -9.07 -13.22
N ASN A 96 19.72 -8.90 -14.42
CA ASN A 96 20.24 -9.56 -15.62
C ASN A 96 21.58 -8.97 -16.06
N GLU A 97 21.74 -7.64 -15.96
CA GLU A 97 22.99 -6.95 -16.27
C GLU A 97 24.11 -7.39 -15.30
N GLU A 98 23.84 -7.43 -14.00
CA GLU A 98 24.78 -7.93 -12.99
C GLU A 98 25.20 -9.38 -13.25
N ALA A 99 24.25 -10.26 -13.56
CA ALA A 99 24.57 -11.65 -13.89
C ALA A 99 25.45 -11.76 -15.15
N ALA A 100 25.26 -10.88 -16.13
CA ALA A 100 26.10 -10.84 -17.33
C ALA A 100 27.51 -10.27 -17.04
N GLU A 101 27.64 -9.32 -16.13
CA GLU A 101 28.93 -8.77 -15.68
C GLU A 101 29.72 -9.78 -14.84
N GLU A 102 29.04 -10.55 -13.98
CA GLU A 102 29.64 -11.66 -13.24
C GLU A 102 30.15 -12.76 -14.17
N GLN A 103 29.39 -13.12 -15.21
CA GLN A 103 29.84 -14.06 -16.24
C GLN A 103 31.08 -13.57 -17.00
N LYS A 104 31.23 -12.25 -17.15
CA LYS A 104 32.42 -11.62 -17.75
C LYS A 104 33.58 -11.45 -16.77
N GLY A 105 33.40 -11.78 -15.50
CA GLY A 105 34.44 -11.74 -14.46
C GLY A 105 34.75 -10.32 -13.96
N ILE A 106 33.84 -9.36 -14.12
CA ILE A 106 34.01 -8.00 -13.60
C ILE A 106 33.77 -8.05 -12.08
N LEU A 107 34.77 -7.66 -11.29
CA LEU A 107 34.68 -7.65 -9.83
C LEU A 107 34.03 -6.35 -9.34
N HIS A 108 32.99 -6.47 -8.52
CA HIS A 108 32.40 -5.34 -7.81
C HIS A 108 33.38 -4.76 -6.77
N ILE A 109 33.42 -3.43 -6.65
CA ILE A 109 34.28 -2.70 -5.69
C ILE A 109 33.91 -3.05 -4.22
N HIS A 110 32.65 -3.43 -3.98
CA HIS A 110 32.11 -3.80 -2.68
C HIS A 110 31.17 -5.01 -2.82
N ASN A 111 30.88 -5.69 -1.72
CA ASN A 111 29.96 -6.85 -1.65
C ASN A 111 28.48 -6.50 -1.99
N VAL A 112 28.18 -5.25 -2.31
CA VAL A 112 26.83 -4.78 -2.67
C VAL A 112 26.97 -4.14 -4.03
N SER A 113 26.26 -4.64 -5.04
CA SER A 113 26.29 -4.05 -6.38
C SER A 113 25.83 -2.58 -6.37
N PRO A 114 26.33 -1.72 -7.29
CA PRO A 114 25.81 -0.37 -7.50
C PRO A 114 24.28 -0.30 -7.62
N SER A 115 23.64 -1.24 -8.32
CA SER A 115 22.17 -1.21 -8.48
C SER A 115 21.46 -1.50 -7.14
N ALA A 116 21.98 -2.48 -6.39
CA ALA A 116 21.49 -2.82 -5.06
C ALA A 116 21.69 -1.67 -4.06
N PHE A 117 22.76 -0.87 -4.21
CA PHE A 117 22.96 0.34 -3.42
C PHE A 117 21.89 1.40 -3.73
N ILE A 118 21.58 1.66 -4.99
CA ILE A 118 20.53 2.63 -5.37
C ILE A 118 19.16 2.17 -4.85
N LEU A 119 18.82 0.88 -5.02
CA LEU A 119 17.58 0.31 -4.51
C LEU A 119 17.47 0.43 -2.98
N ALA A 120 18.55 0.14 -2.25
CA ALA A 120 18.58 0.30 -0.80
C ALA A 120 18.39 1.76 -0.37
N GLY A 121 18.84 2.73 -1.17
CA GLY A 121 18.60 4.16 -0.97
C GLY A 121 17.12 4.54 -1.14
N LEU A 122 16.49 4.08 -2.21
CA LEU A 122 15.07 4.32 -2.48
C LEU A 122 14.17 3.69 -1.39
N ASP A 123 14.47 2.46 -0.98
CA ASP A 123 13.75 1.79 0.11
C ASP A 123 13.89 2.56 1.44
N LEU A 124 15.05 3.18 1.68
CA LEU A 124 15.27 4.02 2.86
C LEU A 124 14.42 5.29 2.84
N GLU A 125 14.36 5.98 1.71
CA GLU A 125 13.50 7.17 1.54
C GLU A 125 12.02 6.84 1.73
N GLU A 126 11.55 5.72 1.16
CA GLU A 126 10.17 5.29 1.33
C GLU A 126 9.87 4.94 2.80
N GLN A 127 10.79 4.29 3.52
CA GLN A 127 10.64 4.06 4.96
C GLN A 127 10.55 5.37 5.76
N GLN A 128 11.38 6.38 5.43
CA GLN A 128 11.31 7.71 6.04
C GLN A 128 9.94 8.36 5.81
N ARG A 129 9.47 8.35 4.56
CA ARG A 129 8.18 8.91 4.17
C ARG A 129 7.03 8.25 4.91
N ARG A 130 7.00 6.91 4.97
CA ARG A 130 5.96 6.16 5.70
C ARG A 130 5.94 6.49 7.18
N ILE A 131 7.10 6.59 7.83
CA ILE A 131 7.19 6.99 9.24
C ILE A 131 6.66 8.42 9.43
N LYS A 132 7.02 9.36 8.55
CA LYS A 132 6.54 10.75 8.59
C LYS A 132 5.01 10.83 8.48
N VAL A 133 4.42 10.13 7.52
CA VAL A 133 2.95 10.07 7.35
C VAL A 133 2.29 9.43 8.57
N THR A 134 2.85 8.33 9.08
CA THR A 134 2.32 7.66 10.29
C THR A 134 2.29 8.61 11.48
N VAL A 135 3.36 9.36 11.72
CA VAL A 135 3.44 10.36 12.80
C VAL A 135 2.42 11.49 12.61
N GLN A 136 2.20 11.94 11.37
CA GLN A 136 1.21 12.99 11.09
C GLN A 136 -0.25 12.53 11.33
N MET A 137 -0.55 11.26 11.06
CA MET A 137 -1.88 10.68 11.23
C MET A 137 -2.22 10.39 12.70
N HIS A 138 -1.23 10.03 13.52
CA HIS A 138 -1.42 9.75 14.94
C HIS A 138 -1.31 11.02 15.81
N LYS A 139 -2.38 11.84 15.83
CA LYS A 139 -2.45 13.04 16.69
C LYS A 139 -2.75 12.75 18.17
N ASN A 140 -3.32 11.58 18.48
CA ASN A 140 -3.66 11.14 19.84
C ASN A 140 -2.89 9.85 20.15
N ASP A 141 -1.75 9.97 20.84
CA ASP A 141 -0.82 8.86 21.04
C ASP A 141 -1.31 7.89 22.13
N THR A 142 -1.58 6.65 21.73
CA THR A 142 -1.64 5.51 22.65
C THR A 142 -0.19 5.06 22.95
N SER A 143 0.12 4.66 24.19
CA SER A 143 1.47 4.20 24.59
C SER A 143 2.04 3.10 23.69
N LYS A 144 1.18 2.25 23.12
CA LYS A 144 1.55 1.24 22.13
C LYS A 144 2.01 1.85 20.79
N SER A 145 1.33 2.88 20.32
CA SER A 145 1.65 3.59 19.06
C SER A 145 3.02 4.29 19.16
N SER A 146 3.27 4.99 20.27
CA SER A 146 4.54 5.68 20.49
C SER A 146 5.73 4.72 20.60
N ALA A 147 5.54 3.56 21.24
CA ALA A 147 6.55 2.50 21.30
C ALA A 147 6.87 1.94 19.90
N ASP A 148 5.85 1.71 19.07
CA ASP A 148 6.03 1.19 17.71
C ASP A 148 6.70 2.19 16.76
N ILE A 149 6.36 3.48 16.86
CA ILE A 149 7.04 4.56 16.13
C ILE A 149 8.51 4.64 16.54
N THR A 150 8.80 4.54 17.84
CA THR A 150 10.17 4.57 18.36
C THR A 150 11.00 3.41 17.80
N LYS A 151 10.46 2.18 17.82
CA LYS A 151 11.12 1.01 17.22
C LYS A 151 11.42 1.21 15.73
N LYS A 152 10.46 1.75 14.97
CA LYS A 152 10.64 2.05 13.52
C LYS A 152 11.74 3.08 13.30
N ARG A 153 11.78 4.16 14.11
CA ARG A 153 12.84 5.19 14.06
C ARG A 153 14.23 4.63 14.39
N THR A 154 14.35 3.79 15.41
CA THR A 154 15.63 3.16 15.76
C THR A 154 16.11 2.23 14.65
N LYS A 155 15.22 1.44 14.05
CA LYS A 155 15.57 0.59 12.89
C LYS A 155 16.04 1.44 11.71
N LEU A 156 15.31 2.50 11.39
CA LEU A 156 15.66 3.41 10.31
C LEU A 156 17.04 4.05 10.53
N SER A 157 17.31 4.56 11.73
CA SER A 157 18.60 5.17 12.07
C SER A 157 19.78 4.19 11.89
N ARG A 158 19.62 2.93 12.29
CA ARG A 158 20.63 1.89 12.08
C ARG A 158 20.87 1.63 10.59
N TYR A 159 19.81 1.57 9.79
CA TYR A 159 19.94 1.40 8.35
C TYR A 159 20.56 2.62 7.67
N THR A 160 20.21 3.84 8.05
CA THR A 160 20.88 5.06 7.55
C THR A 160 22.38 5.03 7.86
N ALA A 161 22.77 4.67 9.08
CA ALA A 161 24.19 4.57 9.45
C ALA A 161 24.94 3.50 8.62
N CYS A 162 24.30 2.37 8.33
CA CYS A 162 24.88 1.34 7.47
C CYS A 162 25.00 1.81 6.01
N PHE A 163 23.96 2.47 5.50
CA PHE A 163 23.93 3.03 4.16
C PHE A 163 25.01 4.10 3.96
N CYS A 164 25.21 5.01 4.92
CA CYS A 164 26.27 6.03 4.84
C CYS A 164 27.69 5.43 4.72
N LYS A 165 27.94 4.24 5.31
CA LYS A 165 29.23 3.55 5.14
C LYS A 165 29.45 3.09 3.70
N ILE A 166 28.40 2.56 3.07
CA ILE A 166 28.43 2.10 1.67
C ILE A 166 28.46 3.32 0.72
N GLN A 167 27.76 4.40 1.07
CA GLN A 167 27.75 5.66 0.34
C GLN A 167 29.15 6.28 0.27
N ALA A 168 29.99 6.13 1.29
CA ALA A 168 31.38 6.61 1.23
C ALA A 168 32.23 5.93 0.14
N ILE A 169 31.83 4.72 -0.29
CA ILE A 169 32.52 3.96 -1.34
C ILE A 169 31.98 4.34 -2.72
N TYR A 170 30.66 4.35 -2.89
CA TYR A 170 30.01 4.61 -4.19
C TYR A 170 29.83 6.10 -4.52
N MET A 171 29.67 6.97 -3.52
CA MET A 171 29.39 8.40 -3.65
C MET A 171 30.18 9.25 -2.65
N PRO A 172 31.53 9.23 -2.68
CA PRO A 172 32.37 9.91 -1.69
C PRO A 172 32.13 11.44 -1.63
N GLY A 173 31.77 12.07 -2.75
CA GLY A 173 31.46 13.51 -2.78
C GLY A 173 30.19 13.91 -2.00
N ALA A 174 29.26 12.97 -1.81
CA ALA A 174 28.02 13.22 -1.04
C ALA A 174 28.23 13.13 0.47
N CYS A 175 29.26 12.42 0.93
CA CYS A 175 29.56 12.26 2.36
C CYS A 175 30.19 13.52 2.99
N VAL A 176 30.80 14.40 2.20
CA VAL A 176 31.48 15.61 2.68
C VAL A 176 30.48 16.74 3.05
N ALA A 177 29.23 16.65 2.60
CA ALA A 177 28.21 17.70 2.83
C ALA A 177 27.48 17.62 4.18
N GLY A 178 27.72 16.58 4.99
CA GLY A 178 27.09 16.42 6.32
C GLY A 178 27.83 17.10 7.49
N ALA A 179 28.92 17.83 7.21
CA ALA A 179 29.80 18.45 8.21
C ALA A 179 29.79 20.00 8.16
N ARG A 180 28.68 20.62 7.75
CA ARG A 180 28.46 22.07 7.87
C ARG A 180 27.16 22.36 8.59
#